data_AF-A0A031JSV9-F1
#
_entry.id   AF-A0A031JSV9-F1
#
_cell.length_a   1.000
_cell.length_b   1.000
_cell.length_c   1.000
_cell.angle_alpha   90.00
_cell.angle_beta   90.00
_cell.angle_gamma   90.00
#
_symmetry.space_group_name_H-M   'P 1'
#
loop_
_entity.id
_entity.type
_entity.pdbx_description
1 polymer ?
#
loop_
_entity_poly.entity_id
_entity_poly.type
_entity_poly.pdbx_seq_one_letter_code
_entity_poly.pdbx_strand_id
1 'polypeptide(L)'
;MRSRSSLPFRAAPLRVEDPPSHGTLLTTFLSSLSLDEKSGCAVLYGAAVRHFLHWLGLHRIAIRTIDDRAVRRFEKHRCRCHRYSAQQPVYKADIAARVRRFVRFLEDQGYVEVDDGIDDLPRHLADYSDAIDRLQLAEGPAQAYRSEAEHFVAWLRMARRQWIDIDDTIIDHYAAHDCRCPVWRKRGKLVATGTKRRRRCARHFVEFLRGRGAIPSVEPVADDDPHMSAYLAWLKQHRGATDETIRRYRTDIRRLMPMLGEPSQWDAAGLRSAFQRRSKETPGSASLLVTIMRSYIRFLVVRGECRPALLHAVPSVQRYRLSTLPRHVDPATIERIIAACPTDRPVEVRDRASFSCSPGSACGLPIFRTCVSTTSTGDPAT
;
A
#
# COMPACT_ATOMS: atom_id res chain seq x y z
N MET A 1 4.43 18.13 -8.17
CA MET A 1 3.94 18.74 -6.90
C MET A 1 4.79 18.18 -5.77
N ARG A 2 5.50 19.02 -5.01
CA ARG A 2 6.51 18.60 -4.01
C ARG A 2 5.92 17.62 -2.98
N SER A 3 6.69 16.57 -2.67
CA SER A 3 6.39 15.53 -1.68
C SER A 3 5.68 16.08 -0.45
N ARG A 4 4.40 15.76 -0.31
CA ARG A 4 3.62 16.10 0.87
C ARG A 4 3.84 15.00 1.92
N SER A 5 4.38 15.41 3.06
CA SER A 5 4.65 14.61 4.26
C SER A 5 5.78 13.59 4.13
N SER A 6 7.01 14.08 4.26
CA SER A 6 8.05 13.27 4.91
C SER A 6 9.03 14.23 5.57
N LEU A 7 8.93 14.38 6.90
CA LEU A 7 10.19 14.43 7.63
C LEU A 7 10.92 13.15 7.19
N PRO A 8 12.13 13.24 6.63
CA PRO A 8 12.85 12.06 6.22
C PRO A 8 12.90 11.13 7.43
N PHE A 9 12.60 9.85 7.18
CA PHE A 9 13.09 8.81 8.07
C PHE A 9 14.57 9.15 8.27
N ARG A 10 14.99 9.45 9.48
CA ARG A 10 16.40 9.64 9.80
C ARG A 10 16.51 8.84 11.07
N ALA A 11 16.96 7.60 10.99
CA ALA A 11 17.33 6.91 12.20
C ALA A 11 18.62 7.61 12.64
N ALA A 12 18.52 8.58 13.57
CA ALA A 12 19.71 9.05 14.24
C ALA A 12 20.26 7.88 15.08
N PRO A 13 21.59 7.71 15.17
CA PRO A 13 22.18 6.79 16.13
C PRO A 13 21.59 7.02 17.53
N LEU A 14 21.46 5.94 18.31
CA LEU A 14 20.97 6.04 19.68
C LEU A 14 21.77 7.12 20.43
N ARG A 15 21.07 8.11 20.98
CA ARG A 15 21.73 9.15 21.76
C ARG A 15 22.14 8.58 23.11
N VAL A 16 23.43 8.70 23.40
CA VAL A 16 23.99 8.38 24.73
C VAL A 16 23.51 9.39 25.78
N GLU A 17 23.26 10.63 25.35
CA GLU A 17 22.75 11.71 26.22
C GLU A 17 21.33 11.44 26.72
N ASP A 18 21.04 11.91 27.93
CA ASP A 18 19.69 11.87 28.48
C ASP A 18 18.72 12.70 27.63
N PRO A 19 17.48 12.21 27.42
CA PRO A 19 16.47 12.98 26.72
C PRO A 19 16.32 14.36 27.36
N PRO A 20 16.31 15.45 26.57
CA PRO A 20 16.14 16.78 27.12
C PRO A 20 14.77 16.92 27.78
N SER A 21 14.58 18.00 28.55
CA SER A 21 13.34 18.23 29.29
C SER A 21 12.09 18.05 28.41
N HIS A 22 10.98 17.64 29.03
CA HIS A 22 9.69 17.48 28.33
C HIS A 22 9.29 18.73 27.52
N GLY A 23 9.61 19.93 28.02
CA GLY A 23 9.36 21.19 27.31
C GLY A 23 10.21 21.33 26.05
N THR A 24 11.50 21.00 26.11
CA THR A 24 12.41 21.04 24.97
C THR A 24 12.02 20.04 23.88
N LEU A 25 11.63 18.82 24.27
CA LEU A 25 11.15 17.80 23.34
C LEU A 25 9.86 18.23 22.62
N LEU A 26 8.95 18.87 23.34
CA LEU A 26 7.71 19.39 22.74
C LEU A 26 8.02 20.50 21.75
N THR A 27 8.86 21.47 22.11
CA THR A 27 9.20 22.59 21.22
C THR A 27 9.89 22.08 19.95
N THR A 28 10.90 21.22 20.09
CA THR A 28 11.61 20.64 18.94
C THR A 28 10.69 19.80 18.05
N PHE A 29 9.78 19.02 18.64
CA PHE A 29 8.76 18.30 17.88
C PHE A 29 7.85 19.26 17.10
N LEU A 30 7.32 20.29 17.73
CA LEU A 30 6.44 21.26 17.06
C LEU A 30 7.18 22.03 15.95
N SER A 31 8.47 22.34 16.14
CA SER A 31 9.30 22.95 15.09
C SER A 31 9.62 21.99 13.94
N SER A 32 9.63 20.68 14.18
CA SER A 32 9.81 19.68 13.12
C SER A 32 8.58 19.51 12.21
N LEU A 33 7.41 19.94 12.67
CA LEU A 33 6.19 19.97 11.88
C LEU A 33 6.30 21.13 10.86
N SER A 34 6.57 20.80 9.59
CA SER A 34 6.84 21.76 8.50
C SER A 34 5.71 22.79 8.29
N LEU A 35 6.09 24.02 7.90
CA LEU A 35 5.28 25.26 7.71
C LEU A 35 4.03 25.18 6.79
N ASP A 36 3.78 24.06 6.10
CA ASP A 36 2.56 23.84 5.30
C ASP A 36 1.38 23.32 6.17
N GLU A 37 1.66 23.04 7.45
CA GLU A 37 0.71 22.64 8.49
C GLU A 37 0.09 23.88 9.15
N LYS A 38 -1.08 24.31 8.64
CA LYS A 38 -1.91 25.39 9.22
C LYS A 38 -1.86 25.38 10.77
N SER A 39 -1.59 26.53 11.38
CA SER A 39 -1.34 26.76 12.82
C SER A 39 -2.32 26.07 13.80
N GLY A 40 -3.53 25.73 13.36
CA GLY A 40 -4.49 24.95 14.17
C GLY A 40 -4.08 23.49 14.43
N CYS A 41 -3.26 22.86 13.57
CA CYS A 41 -2.79 21.48 13.80
C CYS A 41 -1.74 21.41 14.91
N ALA A 42 -0.81 22.37 14.95
CA ALA A 42 0.25 22.43 15.96
C ALA A 42 -0.31 22.52 17.38
N VAL A 43 -1.40 23.26 17.59
CA VAL A 43 -2.09 23.36 18.90
C VAL A 43 -2.63 22.01 19.35
N LEU A 44 -3.27 21.25 18.45
CA LEU A 44 -3.83 19.93 18.76
C LEU A 44 -2.74 18.89 19.01
N TYR A 45 -1.63 18.93 18.26
CA TYR A 45 -0.44 18.11 18.54
C TYR A 45 0.16 18.48 19.90
N GLY A 46 0.37 19.76 20.16
CA GLY A 46 0.92 20.24 21.43
C GLY A 46 0.06 19.84 22.63
N ALA A 47 -1.26 19.94 22.54
CA ALA A 47 -2.17 19.49 23.60
C ALA A 47 -2.09 17.98 23.84
N ALA A 48 -2.09 17.18 22.77
CA ALA A 48 -1.98 15.72 22.85
C ALA A 48 -0.64 15.27 23.46
N VAL A 49 0.46 15.87 23.02
CA VAL A 49 1.82 15.52 23.49
C VAL A 49 2.03 15.98 24.93
N ARG A 50 1.56 17.17 25.33
CA ARG A 50 1.61 17.61 26.74
C ARG A 50 0.85 16.66 27.66
N HIS A 51 -0.33 16.20 27.24
CA HIS A 51 -1.10 15.22 28.00
C HIS A 51 -0.33 13.90 28.13
N PHE A 52 0.25 13.42 27.03
CA PHE A 52 1.03 12.18 27.03
C PHE A 52 2.28 12.27 27.92
N LEU A 53 3.07 13.34 27.82
CA LEU A 53 4.26 13.57 28.65
C LEU A 53 3.91 13.67 30.15
N HIS A 54 2.80 14.31 30.49
CA HIS A 54 2.31 14.33 31.87
C HIS A 54 1.90 12.91 32.36
N TRP A 55 1.18 12.16 31.51
CA TRP A 55 0.80 10.78 31.81
C TRP A 55 2.01 9.85 31.99
N LEU A 56 3.05 10.00 31.17
CA LEU A 56 4.31 9.27 31.33
C LEU A 56 4.97 9.54 32.68
N GLY A 57 5.00 10.81 33.11
CA GLY A 57 5.52 11.20 34.42
C GLY A 57 4.76 10.56 35.59
N LEU A 58 3.42 10.57 35.53
CA LEU A 58 2.58 9.92 36.55
C LEU A 58 2.81 8.41 36.64
N HIS A 59 3.07 7.76 35.50
CA HIS A 59 3.31 6.32 35.44
C HIS A 59 4.79 5.92 35.52
N ARG A 60 5.70 6.90 35.72
CA ARG A 60 7.16 6.71 35.77
C ARG A 60 7.71 5.91 34.58
N ILE A 61 7.19 6.19 33.38
CA ILE A 61 7.66 5.55 32.14
C ILE A 61 8.76 6.41 31.54
N ALA A 62 9.96 5.86 31.42
CA ALA A 62 11.11 6.54 30.86
C ALA A 62 10.96 6.71 29.33
N ILE A 63 11.40 7.86 28.80
CA ILE A 63 11.28 8.19 27.37
C ILE A 63 11.94 7.14 26.49
N ARG A 64 13.11 6.64 26.89
CA ARG A 64 13.86 5.61 26.16
C ARG A 64 13.11 4.29 25.97
N THR A 65 12.11 4.02 26.81
CA THR A 65 11.34 2.75 26.82
C THR A 65 9.99 2.87 26.12
N ILE A 66 9.67 4.01 25.50
CA ILE A 66 8.36 4.25 24.89
C ILE A 66 8.20 3.42 23.60
N ASP A 67 7.09 2.71 23.52
CA ASP A 67 6.64 1.95 22.36
C ASP A 67 5.12 2.13 22.10
N ASP A 68 4.56 1.43 21.10
CA ASP A 68 3.10 1.48 20.83
C ASP A 68 2.28 0.87 21.99
N ARG A 69 2.85 -0.01 22.82
CA ARG A 69 2.18 -0.55 24.00
C ARG A 69 1.93 0.55 25.03
N ALA A 70 2.91 1.43 25.27
CA ALA A 70 2.75 2.62 26.11
C ALA A 70 1.66 3.55 25.54
N VAL A 71 1.65 3.79 24.22
CA VAL A 71 0.62 4.63 23.59
C VAL A 71 -0.78 3.99 23.67
N ARG A 72 -0.90 2.67 23.56
CA ARG A 72 -2.20 1.96 23.75
C ARG A 72 -2.69 2.03 25.20
N ARG A 73 -1.78 1.94 26.18
CA ARG A 73 -2.14 2.14 27.60
C ARG A 73 -2.65 3.55 27.82
N PHE A 74 -1.99 4.55 27.24
CA PHE A 74 -2.47 5.92 27.21
C PHE A 74 -3.81 6.06 26.45
N GLU A 75 -4.02 5.39 25.32
CA GLU A 75 -5.30 5.47 24.61
C GLU A 75 -6.46 4.92 25.47
N LYS A 76 -6.21 3.84 26.22
CA LYS A 76 -7.23 3.14 27.02
C LYS A 76 -7.40 3.70 28.44
N HIS A 77 -6.53 4.61 28.90
CA HIS A 77 -6.59 5.07 30.28
C HIS A 77 -7.89 5.85 30.57
N ARG A 78 -8.35 5.74 31.82
CA ARG A 78 -9.40 6.61 32.37
C ARG A 78 -8.72 7.90 32.81
N CYS A 79 -8.99 8.99 32.08
CA CYS A 79 -8.32 10.27 32.30
C CYS A 79 -8.63 10.80 33.71
N ARG A 80 -7.60 10.84 34.55
CA ARG A 80 -7.58 11.48 35.88
C ARG A 80 -6.43 12.48 35.99
N CYS A 81 -5.83 12.84 34.86
CA CYS A 81 -4.69 13.74 34.77
C CYS A 81 -5.14 15.17 35.13
N HIS A 82 -4.38 15.86 35.98
CA HIS A 82 -4.71 17.22 36.39
C HIS A 82 -4.73 18.14 35.15
N ARG A 83 -5.82 18.90 34.96
CA ARG A 83 -6.13 19.77 33.79
C ARG A 83 -6.53 19.05 32.49
N TYR A 84 -6.77 17.74 32.51
CA TYR A 84 -7.27 17.00 31.34
C TYR A 84 -8.57 16.26 31.67
N SER A 85 -9.53 16.28 30.74
CA SER A 85 -10.85 15.65 30.93
C SER A 85 -10.97 14.32 30.19
N ALA A 86 -11.91 13.49 30.63
CA ALA A 86 -12.28 12.27 29.93
C ALA A 86 -12.97 12.62 28.61
N GLN A 87 -12.30 12.29 27.50
CA GLN A 87 -12.79 12.58 26.15
C GLN A 87 -13.45 11.35 25.51
N GLN A 88 -14.34 11.59 24.55
CA GLN A 88 -15.03 10.55 23.80
C GLN A 88 -14.04 9.60 23.08
N PRO A 89 -14.41 8.32 22.83
CA PRO A 89 -13.51 7.33 22.24
C PRO A 89 -12.90 7.73 20.89
N VAL A 90 -13.67 8.38 20.01
CA VAL A 90 -13.19 8.87 18.70
C VAL A 90 -12.07 9.90 18.89
N TYR A 91 -12.26 10.81 19.83
CA TYR A 91 -11.27 11.83 20.14
C TYR A 91 -10.00 11.23 20.77
N LYS A 92 -10.12 10.16 21.58
CA LYS A 92 -8.97 9.43 22.11
C LYS A 92 -8.13 8.76 21.03
N ALA A 93 -8.76 8.20 19.99
CA ALA A 93 -8.04 7.60 18.87
C ALA A 93 -7.23 8.65 18.08
N ASP A 94 -7.81 9.84 17.87
CA ASP A 94 -7.12 10.97 17.22
C ASP A 94 -5.95 11.50 18.06
N ILE A 95 -6.11 11.62 19.39
CA ILE A 95 -4.98 11.94 20.28
C ILE A 95 -3.90 10.86 20.16
N ALA A 96 -4.26 9.59 20.25
CA ALA A 96 -3.30 8.51 20.16
C ALA A 96 -2.53 8.52 18.83
N ALA A 97 -3.18 8.84 17.71
CA ALA A 97 -2.51 9.02 16.43
C ALA A 97 -1.48 10.17 16.45
N ARG A 98 -1.82 11.31 17.08
CA ARG A 98 -0.89 12.44 17.26
C ARG A 98 0.28 12.06 18.17
N VAL A 99 0.02 11.31 19.23
CA VAL A 99 1.05 10.80 20.13
C VAL A 99 1.97 9.82 19.40
N ARG A 100 1.45 8.91 18.57
CA ARG A 100 2.29 8.01 17.76
C ARG A 100 3.21 8.79 16.82
N ARG A 101 2.76 9.94 16.29
CA ARG A 101 3.62 10.84 15.49
C ARG A 101 4.77 11.42 16.32
N PHE A 102 4.52 11.77 17.58
CA PHE A 102 5.56 12.20 18.51
C PHE A 102 6.51 11.07 18.89
N VAL A 103 6.01 9.85 19.13
CA VAL A 103 6.86 8.67 19.36
C VAL A 103 7.75 8.41 18.15
N ARG A 104 7.20 8.48 16.94
CA ARG A 104 7.97 8.39 15.69
C ARG A 104 9.09 9.43 15.62
N PHE A 105 8.81 10.67 16.02
CA PHE A 105 9.83 11.73 16.12
C PHE A 105 10.92 11.38 17.13
N LEU A 106 10.57 10.84 18.30
CA LEU A 106 11.57 10.42 19.30
C LEU A 106 12.47 9.28 18.78
N GLU A 107 11.89 8.32 18.06
CA GLU A 107 12.64 7.27 17.36
C GLU A 107 13.59 7.87 16.32
N ASP A 108 13.12 8.81 15.50
CA ASP A 108 13.94 9.44 14.45
C ASP A 108 15.05 10.34 15.03
N GLN A 109 14.84 10.92 16.20
CA GLN A 109 15.89 11.68 16.89
C GLN A 109 16.87 10.80 17.68
N GLY A 110 16.66 9.47 17.73
CA GLY A 110 17.52 8.53 18.44
C GLY A 110 17.31 8.52 19.96
N TYR A 111 16.20 9.07 20.47
CA TYR A 111 15.87 9.02 21.90
C TYR A 111 15.21 7.70 22.32
N VAL A 112 14.63 6.98 21.36
CA VAL A 112 14.04 5.65 21.54
C VAL A 112 14.77 4.70 20.61
N GLU A 113 15.29 3.61 21.17
CA GLU A 113 15.93 2.57 20.39
C GLU A 113 14.90 1.87 19.49
N VAL A 114 15.24 1.73 18.21
CA VAL A 114 14.48 0.94 17.24
C VAL A 114 15.47 0.05 16.53
N ASP A 115 15.49 -1.22 16.91
CA ASP A 115 16.12 -2.26 16.13
C ASP A 115 15.13 -2.73 15.06
N ASP A 116 15.16 -2.09 13.89
CA ASP A 116 14.38 -2.53 12.74
C ASP A 116 15.16 -3.49 11.84
N GLY A 117 16.48 -3.67 12.04
CA GLY A 117 17.28 -4.61 11.26
C GLY A 117 17.41 -4.27 9.78
N ILE A 118 17.29 -2.97 9.42
CA ILE A 118 17.58 -2.47 8.07
C ILE A 118 18.45 -1.23 8.13
N ASP A 119 19.53 -1.23 7.36
CA ASP A 119 20.42 -0.08 7.25
C ASP A 119 19.86 0.93 6.22
N ASP A 120 20.07 2.22 6.49
CA ASP A 120 19.78 3.33 5.56
C ASP A 120 18.40 3.24 4.84
N LEU A 121 17.36 2.87 5.60
CA LEU A 121 15.97 2.90 5.17
C LEU A 121 15.53 4.17 4.40
N PRO A 122 16.02 5.39 4.74
CA PRO A 122 15.65 6.61 4.02
C PRO A 122 16.13 6.59 2.57
N ARG A 123 17.37 6.11 2.35
CA ARG A 123 17.90 5.91 1.00
C ARG A 123 17.09 4.87 0.24
N HIS A 124 16.69 3.78 0.89
CA HIS A 124 15.83 2.77 0.26
C HIS A 124 14.46 3.32 -0.16
N LEU A 125 13.87 4.21 0.63
CA LEU A 125 12.62 4.90 0.26
C LEU A 125 12.83 5.88 -0.92
N ALA A 126 13.95 6.60 -0.94
CA ALA A 126 14.31 7.48 -2.07
C ALA A 126 14.53 6.68 -3.36
N ASP A 127 15.36 5.63 -3.30
CA ASP A 127 15.63 4.73 -4.42
C ASP A 127 14.33 4.10 -4.97
N TYR A 128 13.39 3.76 -4.07
CA TYR A 128 12.09 3.24 -4.46
C TYR A 128 11.24 4.31 -5.15
N SER A 129 11.24 5.55 -4.66
CA SER A 129 10.55 6.66 -5.32
C SER A 129 11.04 6.84 -6.75
N ASP A 130 12.36 6.81 -6.95
CA ASP A 130 12.99 6.91 -8.27
C ASP A 130 12.62 5.71 -9.16
N ALA A 131 12.55 4.51 -8.58
CA ALA A 131 12.10 3.32 -9.29
C ALA A 131 10.64 3.46 -9.75
N ILE A 132 9.77 4.04 -8.93
CA ILE A 132 8.38 4.33 -9.30
C ILE A 132 8.31 5.40 -10.40
N ASP A 133 9.17 6.41 -10.38
CA ASP A 133 9.24 7.42 -11.46
C ASP A 133 9.67 6.80 -12.79
N ARG A 134 10.63 5.87 -12.77
CA ARG A 134 11.07 5.12 -13.98
C ARG A 134 9.96 4.28 -14.61
N LEU A 135 8.96 3.86 -13.83
CA LEU A 135 7.80 3.12 -14.36
C LEU A 135 6.81 4.02 -15.14
N GLN A 136 7.01 5.35 -15.13
CA GLN A 136 6.18 6.33 -15.85
C GLN A 136 4.67 6.16 -15.59
N LEU A 137 4.32 5.77 -14.37
CA LEU A 137 2.94 5.62 -13.95
C LEU A 137 2.26 6.99 -13.87
N ALA A 138 0.94 7.03 -14.06
CA ALA A 138 0.16 8.21 -13.76
C ALA A 138 0.36 8.65 -12.29
N GLU A 139 0.24 9.95 -12.01
CA GLU A 139 0.57 10.55 -10.71
C GLU A 139 -0.20 9.90 -9.55
N GLY A 140 -1.48 9.57 -9.74
CA GLY A 140 -2.31 8.91 -8.73
C GLY A 140 -1.76 7.53 -8.29
N PRO A 141 -1.57 6.57 -9.21
CA PRO A 141 -0.90 5.31 -8.93
C PRO A 141 0.53 5.44 -8.40
N ALA A 142 1.33 6.38 -8.90
CA ALA A 142 2.70 6.60 -8.41
C ALA A 142 2.68 7.04 -6.93
N GLN A 143 1.85 8.03 -6.60
CA GLN A 143 1.65 8.49 -5.23
C GLN A 143 1.09 7.38 -4.33
N ALA A 144 0.23 6.51 -4.88
CA ALA A 144 -0.27 5.36 -4.16
C ALA A 144 0.84 4.43 -3.69
N TYR A 145 1.79 4.07 -4.57
CA TYR A 145 2.92 3.22 -4.20
C TYR A 145 3.82 3.88 -3.15
N ARG A 146 4.13 5.17 -3.30
CA ARG A 146 4.96 5.92 -2.33
C ARG A 146 4.32 5.97 -0.95
N SER A 147 3.06 6.44 -0.89
CA SER A 147 2.32 6.58 0.37
C SER A 147 2.13 5.24 1.10
N GLU A 148 1.92 4.15 0.37
CA GLU A 148 1.78 2.82 0.96
C GLU A 148 3.12 2.23 1.42
N ALA A 149 4.24 2.54 0.75
CA ALA A 149 5.57 2.17 1.23
C ALA A 149 5.90 2.87 2.55
N GLU A 150 5.70 4.20 2.64
CA GLU A 150 5.87 4.96 3.88
C GLU A 150 4.96 4.44 5.01
N HIS A 151 3.73 4.06 4.67
CA HIS A 151 2.78 3.49 5.61
C HIS A 151 3.19 2.10 6.11
N PHE A 152 3.68 1.24 5.22
CA PHE A 152 4.19 -0.08 5.59
C PHE A 152 5.38 0.03 6.54
N VAL A 153 6.32 0.93 6.24
CA VAL A 153 7.47 1.21 7.12
C VAL A 153 7.00 1.69 8.50
N ALA A 154 6.11 2.68 8.55
CA ALA A 154 5.60 3.22 9.80
C ALA A 154 4.85 2.17 10.62
N TRP A 155 4.13 1.25 9.95
CA TRP A 155 3.44 0.15 10.60
C TRP A 155 4.43 -0.87 11.19
N LEU A 156 5.48 -1.26 10.45
CA LEU A 156 6.50 -2.19 10.94
C LEU A 156 7.22 -1.67 12.19
N ARG A 157 7.64 -0.40 12.18
CA ARG A 157 8.26 0.24 13.35
C ARG A 157 7.32 0.28 14.56
N MET A 158 6.07 0.69 14.34
CA MET A 158 5.05 0.68 15.40
C MET A 158 4.79 -0.72 15.95
N ALA A 159 4.82 -1.75 15.09
CA ALA A 159 4.64 -3.15 15.44
C ALA A 159 5.90 -3.82 16.02
N ARG A 160 7.05 -3.11 16.04
CA ARG A 160 8.36 -3.61 16.48
C ARG A 160 8.72 -4.94 15.81
N ARG A 161 8.58 -4.97 14.48
CA ARG A 161 8.97 -6.10 13.62
C ARG A 161 10.23 -5.73 12.85
N GLN A 162 11.20 -6.65 12.83
CA GLN A 162 12.41 -6.48 12.05
C GLN A 162 12.16 -6.75 10.57
N TRP A 163 12.97 -6.12 9.71
CA TRP A 163 12.88 -6.25 8.26
C TRP A 163 13.32 -7.63 7.76
N ILE A 164 14.15 -8.34 8.53
CA ILE A 164 14.58 -9.71 8.26
C ILE A 164 13.43 -10.74 8.33
N ASP A 165 12.45 -10.50 9.20
CA ASP A 165 11.32 -11.42 9.42
C ASP A 165 10.15 -11.19 8.46
N ILE A 166 10.31 -10.33 7.46
CA ILE A 166 9.19 -9.97 6.58
C ILE A 166 8.90 -11.12 5.62
N ASP A 167 7.73 -11.73 5.82
CA ASP A 167 7.12 -12.72 4.95
C ASP A 167 5.74 -12.24 4.44
N ASP A 168 5.05 -13.12 3.71
CA ASP A 168 3.68 -12.84 3.24
C ASP A 168 2.66 -12.71 4.39
N THR A 169 2.91 -13.37 5.53
CA THR A 169 2.05 -13.33 6.71
C THR A 169 2.05 -11.92 7.33
N ILE A 170 3.24 -11.32 7.48
CA ILE A 170 3.41 -9.95 7.98
C ILE A 170 2.78 -8.95 7.00
N ILE A 171 2.94 -9.15 5.70
CA ILE A 171 2.29 -8.31 4.69
C ILE A 171 0.76 -8.44 4.75
N ASP A 172 0.22 -9.63 5.04
CA ASP A 172 -1.21 -9.86 5.20
C ASP A 172 -1.76 -9.23 6.48
N HIS A 173 -1.03 -9.32 7.59
CA HIS A 173 -1.35 -8.58 8.82
C HIS A 173 -1.37 -7.07 8.56
N TYR A 174 -0.38 -6.52 7.84
CA TYR A 174 -0.42 -5.13 7.40
C TYR A 174 -1.62 -4.85 6.50
N ALA A 175 -1.94 -5.71 5.55
CA ALA A 175 -3.05 -5.44 4.64
C ALA A 175 -4.39 -5.37 5.38
N ALA A 176 -4.57 -6.18 6.42
CA ALA A 176 -5.80 -6.30 7.21
C ALA A 176 -5.86 -5.37 8.44
N HIS A 177 -4.79 -4.68 8.79
CA HIS A 177 -4.75 -3.95 10.06
C HIS A 177 -5.76 -2.78 10.13
N ASP A 178 -6.35 -2.61 11.31
CA ASP A 178 -7.08 -1.39 11.67
C ASP A 178 -6.08 -0.24 11.79
N CYS A 179 -6.19 0.71 10.87
CA CYS A 179 -5.13 1.66 10.59
C CYS A 179 -5.05 2.71 11.70
N ARG A 180 -4.02 2.58 12.56
CA ARG A 180 -3.71 3.48 13.68
C ARG A 180 -2.32 4.10 13.61
N CYS A 181 -1.60 3.83 12.52
CA CYS A 181 -0.24 4.28 12.24
C CYS A 181 -0.08 5.81 12.28
N PRO A 182 1.13 6.32 12.59
CA PRO A 182 1.46 7.75 12.69
C PRO A 182 1.55 8.49 11.33
N VAL A 183 1.05 7.87 10.26
CA VAL A 183 1.05 8.46 8.92
C VAL A 183 -0.17 9.38 8.77
N TRP A 184 0.03 10.48 8.03
CA TRP A 184 -0.98 11.51 7.86
C TRP A 184 -2.28 10.95 7.27
N ARG A 185 -3.40 11.32 7.90
CA ARG A 185 -4.75 10.89 7.53
C ARG A 185 -5.56 12.09 7.08
N LYS A 186 -6.16 12.03 5.89
CA LYS A 186 -7.20 12.99 5.53
C LYS A 186 -8.44 12.69 6.37
N ARG A 187 -8.78 13.56 7.33
CA ARG A 187 -9.94 13.43 8.25
C ARG A 187 -9.90 12.16 9.13
N GLY A 188 -8.73 11.81 9.67
CA GLY A 188 -8.61 10.70 10.63
C GLY A 188 -8.83 9.29 10.05
N LYS A 189 -9.15 9.18 8.75
CA LYS A 189 -9.25 7.93 8.02
C LYS A 189 -8.19 7.90 6.93
N LEU A 190 -7.42 6.81 6.82
CA LEU A 190 -6.81 6.50 5.54
C LEU A 190 -8.00 6.39 4.57
N VAL A 191 -8.00 7.14 3.46
CA VAL A 191 -8.96 6.90 2.38
C VAL A 191 -8.95 5.39 2.16
N ALA A 192 -10.13 4.75 2.14
CA ALA A 192 -10.25 3.28 2.16
C ALA A 192 -9.56 2.65 0.94
N THR A 193 -8.24 2.55 0.99
CA THR A 193 -7.44 1.73 0.10
C THR A 193 -7.71 0.33 0.59
N GLY A 194 -8.59 -0.39 -0.11
CA GLY A 194 -8.99 -1.74 0.31
C GLY A 194 -7.75 -2.61 0.53
N THR A 195 -7.87 -3.60 1.43
CA THR A 195 -6.82 -4.58 1.81
C THR A 195 -5.98 -5.06 0.63
N LYS A 196 -6.61 -5.28 -0.54
CA LYS A 196 -5.94 -5.69 -1.79
C LYS A 196 -4.88 -4.70 -2.27
N ARG A 197 -5.14 -3.40 -2.20
CA ARG A 197 -4.20 -2.35 -2.61
C ARG A 197 -3.02 -2.28 -1.64
N ARG A 198 -3.29 -2.24 -0.33
CA ARG A 198 -2.24 -2.25 0.71
C ARG A 198 -1.30 -3.43 0.53
N ARG A 199 -1.86 -4.64 0.40
CA ARG A 199 -1.12 -5.87 0.11
C ARG A 199 -0.26 -5.72 -1.14
N ARG A 200 -0.84 -5.29 -2.27
CA ARG A 200 -0.12 -5.15 -3.53
C ARG A 200 1.06 -4.17 -3.44
N CYS A 201 0.82 -2.98 -2.87
CA CYS A 201 1.86 -1.95 -2.78
C CYS A 201 2.95 -2.35 -1.79
N ALA A 202 2.60 -2.95 -0.65
CA ALA A 202 3.58 -3.47 0.31
C ALA A 202 4.43 -4.59 -0.30
N ARG A 203 3.81 -5.55 -1.02
CA ARG A 203 4.55 -6.59 -1.75
C ARG A 203 5.54 -6.01 -2.75
N HIS A 204 5.09 -5.07 -3.57
CA HIS A 204 5.95 -4.42 -4.56
C HIS A 204 7.15 -3.73 -3.92
N PHE A 205 6.95 -3.06 -2.78
CA PHE A 205 8.03 -2.43 -2.03
C PHE A 205 8.99 -3.46 -1.41
N VAL A 206 8.47 -4.51 -0.78
CA VAL A 206 9.28 -5.60 -0.19
C VAL A 206 10.10 -6.32 -1.28
N GLU A 207 9.51 -6.57 -2.44
CA GLU A 207 10.21 -7.15 -3.59
C GLU A 207 11.33 -6.25 -4.10
N PHE A 208 11.09 -4.94 -4.14
CA PHE A 208 12.13 -3.97 -4.48
C PHE A 208 13.30 -4.01 -3.49
N LEU A 209 13.03 -4.09 -2.19
CA LEU A 209 14.08 -4.22 -1.16
C LEU A 209 14.84 -5.54 -1.29
N ARG A 210 14.16 -6.67 -1.50
CA ARG A 210 14.78 -7.97 -1.76
C ARG A 210 15.67 -7.95 -3.00
N GLY A 211 15.20 -7.33 -4.08
CA GLY A 211 15.96 -7.20 -5.33
C GLY A 211 17.24 -6.38 -5.20
N ARG A 212 17.36 -5.53 -4.17
CA ARG A 212 18.56 -4.77 -3.84
C ARG A 212 19.42 -5.42 -2.75
N GLY A 213 19.00 -6.57 -2.22
CA GLY A 213 19.67 -7.23 -1.10
C GLY A 213 19.54 -6.49 0.23
N ALA A 214 18.63 -5.51 0.34
CA ALA A 214 18.43 -4.73 1.56
C ALA A 214 17.72 -5.52 2.67
N ILE A 215 16.96 -6.55 2.28
CA ILE A 215 16.36 -7.52 3.19
C ILE A 215 16.60 -8.91 2.60
N PRO A 216 16.68 -9.95 3.45
CA PRO A 216 16.86 -11.30 2.95
C PRO A 216 15.79 -11.66 1.95
N SER A 217 16.23 -12.24 0.83
CA SER A 217 15.31 -12.93 -0.04
C SER A 217 14.66 -14.02 0.80
N VAL A 218 13.33 -14.10 0.79
CA VAL A 218 12.70 -15.34 1.21
C VAL A 218 13.12 -16.33 0.14
N GLU A 219 14.20 -17.06 0.41
CA GLU A 219 14.56 -18.22 -0.39
C GLU A 219 13.26 -18.99 -0.58
N PRO A 220 12.89 -19.30 -1.83
CA PRO A 220 11.74 -20.15 -2.03
C PRO A 220 12.07 -21.41 -1.26
N VAL A 221 11.43 -21.59 -0.08
CA VAL A 221 11.52 -22.80 0.73
C VAL A 221 11.59 -23.93 -0.27
N ALA A 222 12.72 -24.64 -0.33
CA ALA A 222 12.88 -25.75 -1.26
C ALA A 222 11.59 -26.55 -1.14
N ASP A 223 10.83 -26.65 -2.22
CA ASP A 223 9.56 -27.33 -2.11
C ASP A 223 9.92 -28.78 -1.77
N ASP A 224 9.50 -29.25 -0.59
CA ASP A 224 9.65 -30.65 -0.19
C ASP A 224 9.00 -31.58 -1.23
N ASP A 225 8.11 -31.03 -2.07
CA ASP A 225 7.56 -31.65 -3.26
C ASP A 225 8.50 -31.47 -4.49
N PRO A 226 9.21 -32.54 -4.92
CA PRO A 226 10.06 -32.51 -6.10
C PRO A 226 9.31 -32.14 -7.38
N HIS A 227 8.00 -32.41 -7.45
CA HIS A 227 7.16 -32.10 -8.59
C HIS A 227 6.96 -30.58 -8.73
N MET A 228 6.69 -29.88 -7.62
CA MET A 228 6.56 -28.43 -7.63
C MET A 228 7.89 -27.75 -7.96
N SER A 229 8.99 -28.22 -7.38
CA SER A 229 10.34 -27.71 -7.68
C SER A 229 10.68 -27.84 -9.17
N ALA A 230 10.35 -28.96 -9.81
CA ALA A 230 10.54 -29.17 -11.24
C ALA A 230 9.67 -28.22 -12.10
N TYR A 231 8.43 -27.95 -11.68
CA TYR A 231 7.56 -26.99 -12.36
C TYR A 231 8.11 -25.56 -12.29
N LEU A 232 8.56 -25.12 -11.11
CA LEU A 232 9.09 -23.76 -10.94
C LEU A 232 10.39 -23.55 -11.72
N ALA A 233 11.26 -24.56 -11.77
CA ALA A 233 12.46 -24.55 -12.61
C ALA A 233 12.09 -24.46 -14.11
N TRP A 234 11.13 -25.28 -14.56
CA TRP A 234 10.63 -25.24 -15.93
C TRP A 234 10.05 -23.87 -16.28
N LEU A 235 9.29 -23.25 -15.38
CA LEU A 235 8.69 -21.93 -15.56
C LEU A 235 9.76 -20.83 -15.70
N LYS A 236 10.84 -20.91 -14.91
CA LYS A 236 11.98 -20.00 -14.99
C LYS A 236 12.72 -20.16 -16.32
N GLN A 237 13.00 -21.39 -16.73
CA GLN A 237 13.80 -21.69 -17.91
C GLN A 237 13.04 -21.46 -19.24
N HIS A 238 11.77 -21.85 -19.32
CA HIS A 238 11.00 -21.80 -20.57
C HIS A 238 10.23 -20.50 -20.77
N ARG A 239 9.96 -19.72 -19.70
CA ARG A 239 9.16 -18.50 -19.80
C ARG A 239 9.84 -17.24 -19.27
N GLY A 240 11.08 -17.34 -18.78
CA GLY A 240 11.78 -16.20 -18.18
C GLY A 240 10.98 -15.55 -17.05
N ALA A 241 10.19 -16.36 -16.33
CA ALA A 241 9.30 -15.85 -15.30
C ALA A 241 10.13 -15.21 -14.17
N THR A 242 9.74 -14.00 -13.76
CA THR A 242 10.33 -13.35 -12.59
C THR A 242 10.05 -14.16 -11.33
N ASP A 243 10.89 -14.04 -10.30
CA ASP A 243 10.69 -14.79 -9.05
C ASP A 243 9.32 -14.48 -8.40
N GLU A 244 8.77 -13.28 -8.61
CA GLU A 244 7.40 -12.94 -8.18
C GLU A 244 6.32 -13.70 -8.97
N THR A 245 6.51 -13.85 -10.29
CA THR A 245 5.61 -14.65 -11.11
C THR A 245 5.65 -16.11 -10.67
N ILE A 246 6.84 -16.64 -10.38
CA ILE A 246 7.05 -18.00 -9.87
C ILE A 246 6.36 -18.18 -8.51
N ARG A 247 6.53 -17.26 -7.56
CA ARG A 247 5.86 -17.30 -6.24
C ARG A 247 4.34 -17.29 -6.35
N ARG A 248 3.77 -16.43 -7.20
CA ARG A 248 2.32 -16.39 -7.44
C ARG A 248 1.80 -17.70 -8.03
N TYR A 249 2.49 -18.24 -9.02
CA TYR A 249 2.13 -19.50 -9.66
C TYR A 249 2.17 -20.65 -8.64
N ARG A 250 3.22 -20.73 -7.82
CA ARG A 250 3.35 -21.70 -6.72
C ARG A 250 2.17 -21.64 -5.76
N THR A 251 1.82 -20.44 -5.30
CA THR A 251 0.77 -20.23 -4.29
C THR A 251 -0.60 -20.66 -4.81
N ASP A 252 -0.94 -20.29 -6.04
CA ASP A 252 -2.23 -20.66 -6.63
C ASP A 252 -2.30 -22.15 -6.93
N ILE A 253 -1.21 -22.79 -7.38
CA ILE A 253 -1.18 -24.24 -7.64
C ILE A 253 -1.28 -25.03 -6.34
N ARG A 254 -0.53 -24.67 -5.29
CA ARG A 254 -0.64 -25.33 -3.97
C ARG A 254 -2.05 -25.29 -3.38
N ARG A 255 -2.81 -24.22 -3.67
CA ARG A 255 -4.23 -24.12 -3.25
C ARG A 255 -5.18 -24.89 -4.16
N LEU A 256 -4.81 -25.10 -5.42
CA LEU A 256 -5.57 -25.90 -6.37
C LEU A 256 -5.35 -27.41 -6.18
N MET A 257 -4.14 -27.84 -5.80
CA MET A 257 -3.79 -29.27 -5.70
C MET A 257 -4.73 -30.07 -4.78
N PRO A 258 -5.05 -29.62 -3.54
CA PRO A 258 -6.00 -30.33 -2.68
C PRO A 258 -7.42 -30.42 -3.26
N MET A 259 -7.78 -29.53 -4.20
CA MET A 259 -9.10 -29.54 -4.85
C MET A 259 -9.17 -30.45 -6.07
N LEU A 260 -8.03 -30.76 -6.68
CA LEU A 260 -7.94 -31.52 -7.94
C LEU A 260 -7.51 -32.97 -7.73
N GLY A 261 -6.81 -33.28 -6.62
CA GLY A 261 -6.28 -34.62 -6.37
C GLY A 261 -5.16 -35.00 -7.35
N GLU A 262 -4.93 -36.31 -7.52
CA GLU A 262 -3.86 -36.87 -8.35
C GLU A 262 -3.96 -36.44 -9.84
N PRO A 263 -2.87 -35.97 -10.49
CA PRO A 263 -2.88 -35.56 -11.90
C PRO A 263 -3.43 -36.58 -12.90
N SER A 264 -3.30 -37.87 -12.58
CA SER A 264 -3.78 -38.99 -13.40
C SER A 264 -5.30 -39.14 -13.40
N GLN A 265 -5.99 -38.59 -12.40
CA GLN A 265 -7.44 -38.68 -12.22
C GLN A 265 -8.18 -37.39 -12.63
N TRP A 266 -7.45 -36.40 -13.17
CA TRP A 266 -8.05 -35.12 -13.52
C TRP A 266 -9.03 -35.26 -14.68
N ASP A 267 -10.26 -34.81 -14.44
CA ASP A 267 -11.30 -34.68 -15.43
C ASP A 267 -11.59 -33.20 -15.76
N ALA A 268 -12.27 -32.97 -16.88
CA ALA A 268 -12.63 -31.62 -17.29
C ALA A 268 -13.60 -30.94 -16.31
N ALA A 269 -14.45 -31.71 -15.62
CA ALA A 269 -15.42 -31.18 -14.66
C ALA A 269 -14.75 -30.78 -13.34
N GLY A 270 -13.80 -31.57 -12.83
CA GLY A 270 -12.94 -31.26 -11.68
C GLY A 270 -12.10 -30.01 -11.90
N LEU A 271 -11.46 -29.88 -13.07
CA LEU A 271 -10.72 -28.66 -13.42
C LEU A 271 -11.62 -27.41 -13.46
N ARG A 272 -12.81 -27.51 -14.05
CA ARG A 272 -13.77 -26.38 -14.12
C ARG A 272 -14.33 -26.04 -12.74
N SER A 273 -14.64 -27.03 -11.91
CA SER A 273 -15.18 -26.80 -10.57
C SER A 273 -14.14 -26.19 -9.62
N ALA A 274 -12.88 -26.65 -9.65
CA ALA A 274 -11.79 -26.06 -8.90
C ALA A 274 -11.51 -24.61 -9.35
N PHE A 275 -11.53 -24.36 -10.67
CA PHE A 275 -11.44 -23.00 -11.22
C PHE A 275 -12.58 -22.10 -10.74
N GLN A 276 -13.83 -22.58 -10.77
CA GLN A 276 -14.98 -21.81 -10.31
C GLN A 276 -14.91 -21.50 -8.81
N ARG A 277 -14.49 -22.47 -7.99
CA ARG A 277 -14.32 -22.27 -6.54
C ARG A 277 -13.27 -21.20 -6.25
N ARG A 278 -12.10 -21.31 -6.87
CA ARG A 278 -10.99 -20.34 -6.68
C ARG A 278 -11.28 -18.96 -7.29
N SER A 279 -11.97 -18.89 -8.43
CA SER A 279 -12.33 -17.61 -9.04
C SER A 279 -13.35 -16.83 -8.20
N LYS A 280 -14.27 -17.51 -7.51
CA LYS A 280 -15.20 -16.88 -6.54
C LYS A 280 -14.47 -16.25 -5.34
N GLU A 281 -13.39 -16.88 -4.88
CA GLU A 281 -12.57 -16.33 -3.78
C GLU A 281 -11.78 -15.08 -4.22
N THR A 282 -11.37 -14.99 -5.48
CA THR A 282 -10.63 -13.83 -6.02
C THR A 282 -11.08 -13.42 -7.43
N PRO A 283 -12.21 -12.70 -7.58
CA PRO A 283 -12.82 -12.42 -8.89
C PRO A 283 -11.91 -11.67 -9.87
N GLY A 284 -11.04 -10.78 -9.37
CA GLY A 284 -10.10 -10.01 -10.19
C GLY A 284 -8.90 -10.78 -10.73
N SER A 285 -8.71 -12.05 -10.34
CA SER A 285 -7.57 -12.89 -10.73
C SER A 285 -7.96 -14.04 -11.67
N ALA A 286 -9.21 -14.12 -12.13
CA ALA A 286 -9.68 -15.26 -12.92
C ALA A 286 -8.88 -15.48 -14.22
N SER A 287 -8.49 -14.41 -14.91
CA SER A 287 -7.63 -14.49 -16.12
C SER A 287 -6.22 -14.96 -15.81
N LEU A 288 -5.65 -14.54 -14.68
CA LEU A 288 -4.36 -15.00 -14.19
C LEU A 288 -4.44 -16.48 -13.80
N LEU A 289 -5.50 -16.90 -13.12
CA LEU A 289 -5.74 -18.28 -12.73
C LEU A 289 -5.82 -19.21 -13.95
N VAL A 290 -6.51 -18.80 -15.03
CA VAL A 290 -6.50 -19.52 -16.32
C VAL A 290 -5.08 -19.65 -16.87
N THR A 291 -4.29 -18.58 -16.79
CA THR A 291 -2.90 -18.59 -17.29
C THR A 291 -2.03 -19.56 -16.50
N ILE A 292 -2.16 -19.55 -15.16
CA ILE A 292 -1.45 -20.45 -14.25
C ILE A 292 -1.83 -21.90 -14.52
N MET A 293 -3.13 -22.21 -14.58
CA MET A 293 -3.63 -23.58 -14.85
C MET A 293 -3.15 -24.10 -16.20
N ARG A 294 -3.21 -23.29 -17.27
CA ARG A 294 -2.70 -23.68 -18.59
C ARG A 294 -1.20 -23.89 -18.58
N SER A 295 -0.45 -23.08 -17.85
CA SER A 295 0.99 -23.25 -17.72
C SER A 295 1.33 -24.57 -17.04
N TYR A 296 0.63 -24.89 -15.96
CA TYR A 296 0.85 -26.12 -15.20
C TYR A 296 0.45 -27.38 -15.96
N ILE A 297 -0.73 -27.39 -16.61
CA ILE A 297 -1.15 -28.53 -17.43
C ILE A 297 -0.18 -28.75 -18.60
N ARG A 298 0.34 -27.68 -19.22
CA ARG A 298 1.37 -27.83 -20.27
C ARG A 298 2.64 -28.49 -19.74
N PHE A 299 3.09 -28.11 -18.54
CA PHE A 299 4.23 -28.77 -17.90
C PHE A 299 3.97 -30.27 -17.68
N LEU A 300 2.77 -30.63 -17.19
CA LEU A 300 2.39 -32.04 -16.99
C LEU A 300 2.29 -32.82 -18.30
N VAL A 301 1.79 -32.18 -19.37
CA VAL A 301 1.72 -32.79 -20.71
C VAL A 301 3.12 -33.05 -21.27
N VAL A 302 4.07 -32.11 -21.09
CA VAL A 302 5.47 -32.28 -21.53
C VAL A 302 6.14 -33.43 -20.78
N ARG A 303 5.77 -33.67 -19.51
CA ARG A 303 6.25 -34.81 -18.72
C ARG A 303 5.51 -36.14 -19.00
N GLY A 304 4.45 -36.11 -19.82
CA GLY A 304 3.63 -37.29 -20.11
C GLY A 304 2.66 -37.70 -19.00
N GLU A 305 2.51 -36.87 -17.96
CA GLU A 305 1.72 -37.18 -16.76
C GLU A 305 0.24 -36.76 -16.90
N CYS A 306 -0.11 -36.02 -17.97
CA CYS A 306 -1.46 -35.51 -18.18
C CYS A 306 -1.87 -35.60 -19.65
N ARG A 307 -3.15 -35.89 -19.91
CA ARG A 307 -3.71 -36.00 -21.26
C ARG A 307 -3.73 -34.61 -21.94
N PRO A 308 -3.19 -34.46 -23.17
CA PRO A 308 -3.19 -33.17 -23.88
C PRO A 308 -4.58 -32.54 -24.04
N ALA A 309 -5.62 -33.36 -24.12
CA ALA A 309 -7.02 -32.93 -24.23
C ALA A 309 -7.49 -32.03 -23.07
N LEU A 310 -6.88 -32.14 -21.89
CA LEU A 310 -7.23 -31.36 -20.70
C LEU A 310 -6.83 -29.87 -20.81
N LEU A 311 -5.94 -29.52 -21.74
CA LEU A 311 -5.65 -28.11 -22.06
C LEU A 311 -6.89 -27.37 -22.58
N HIS A 312 -7.80 -28.07 -23.26
CA HIS A 312 -9.05 -27.51 -23.76
C HIS A 312 -10.14 -27.42 -22.69
N ALA A 313 -9.96 -28.09 -21.55
CA ALA A 313 -10.91 -28.03 -20.43
C ALA A 313 -10.83 -26.70 -19.67
N VAL A 314 -9.67 -26.02 -19.70
CA VAL A 314 -9.48 -24.72 -19.03
C VAL A 314 -10.20 -23.63 -19.83
N PRO A 315 -11.14 -22.87 -19.20
CA PRO A 315 -11.92 -21.83 -19.87
C PRO A 315 -11.03 -20.88 -20.69
N SER A 316 -11.51 -20.48 -21.87
CA SER A 316 -10.86 -19.37 -22.59
C SER A 316 -10.96 -18.11 -21.73
N VAL A 317 -9.88 -17.32 -21.72
CA VAL A 317 -9.93 -15.99 -21.12
C VAL A 317 -10.91 -15.20 -21.97
N GLN A 318 -12.16 -15.15 -21.54
CA GLN A 318 -13.10 -14.16 -22.02
C GLN A 318 -12.51 -12.81 -21.61
N ARG A 319 -11.80 -12.18 -22.56
CA ARG A 319 -11.58 -10.74 -22.47
C ARG A 319 -12.99 -10.19 -22.45
N TYR A 320 -13.44 -9.72 -21.29
CA TYR A 320 -14.51 -8.74 -21.25
C TYR A 320 -13.97 -7.52 -22.01
N ARG A 321 -14.04 -7.55 -23.34
CA ARG A 321 -14.30 -6.33 -24.10
C ARG A 321 -15.57 -5.83 -23.45
N LEU A 322 -15.51 -4.65 -22.82
CA LEU A 322 -16.69 -3.91 -22.40
C LEU A 322 -17.68 -3.95 -23.58
N SER A 323 -18.60 -4.90 -23.51
CA SER A 323 -19.51 -5.19 -24.60
C SER A 323 -20.49 -4.04 -24.62
N THR A 324 -20.58 -3.40 -25.78
CA THR A 324 -21.50 -2.32 -26.14
C THR A 324 -21.32 -0.99 -25.39
N LEU A 325 -20.13 -0.38 -25.52
CA LEU A 325 -20.09 1.09 -25.66
C LEU A 325 -20.23 1.40 -27.15
N PRO A 326 -21.17 2.27 -27.57
CA PRO A 326 -21.21 2.78 -28.94
C PRO A 326 -19.82 3.32 -29.28
N ARG A 327 -19.24 2.88 -30.40
CA ARG A 327 -17.90 3.34 -30.83
C ARG A 327 -17.84 4.87 -31.02
N HIS A 328 -18.99 5.52 -31.08
CA HIS A 328 -19.19 6.95 -31.28
C HIS A 328 -20.54 7.27 -30.62
N VAL A 329 -20.55 8.25 -29.72
CA VAL A 329 -21.78 8.90 -29.26
C VAL A 329 -21.95 10.14 -30.13
N ASP A 330 -23.11 10.28 -30.75
CA ASP A 330 -23.44 11.46 -31.56
C ASP A 330 -23.27 12.74 -30.73
N PRO A 331 -22.56 13.78 -31.21
CA PRO A 331 -22.31 15.01 -30.47
C PRO A 331 -23.58 15.64 -29.88
N ALA A 332 -24.70 15.61 -30.59
CA ALA A 332 -25.97 16.14 -30.10
C ALA A 332 -26.55 15.34 -28.92
N THR A 333 -26.18 14.06 -28.80
CA THR A 333 -26.51 13.22 -27.63
C THR A 333 -25.60 13.53 -26.45
N ILE A 334 -24.31 13.81 -26.69
CA ILE A 334 -23.38 14.26 -25.65
C ILE A 334 -23.84 15.60 -25.08
N GLU A 335 -24.22 16.55 -25.92
CA GLU A 335 -24.70 17.88 -25.49
C GLU A 335 -26.00 17.78 -24.69
N ARG A 336 -26.96 16.93 -25.09
CA ARG A 336 -28.17 16.69 -24.28
C ARG A 336 -27.87 16.11 -22.91
N ILE A 337 -26.93 15.17 -22.82
CA ILE A 337 -26.52 14.57 -21.53
C ILE A 337 -25.84 15.63 -20.67
N ILE A 338 -24.96 16.46 -21.24
CA ILE A 338 -24.31 17.58 -20.55
C ILE A 338 -25.35 18.58 -20.06
N ALA A 339 -26.35 18.92 -20.88
CA ALA A 339 -27.43 19.85 -20.52
C ALA A 339 -28.38 19.30 -19.44
N ALA A 340 -28.58 17.98 -19.39
CA ALA A 340 -29.44 17.32 -18.40
C ALA A 340 -28.80 17.15 -17.01
N CYS A 341 -27.49 17.37 -16.84
CA CYS A 341 -26.85 17.33 -15.53
C CYS A 341 -27.29 18.50 -14.63
N PRO A 342 -27.79 18.26 -13.40
CA PRO A 342 -28.04 19.31 -12.41
C PRO A 342 -26.74 20.06 -12.06
N THR A 343 -26.83 21.28 -11.53
CA THR A 343 -25.67 22.14 -11.17
C THR A 343 -25.65 22.55 -9.70
N ASP A 344 -26.49 21.90 -8.92
CA ASP A 344 -26.91 22.35 -7.61
C ASP A 344 -25.87 21.92 -6.55
N ARG A 345 -25.05 20.91 -6.85
CA ARG A 345 -23.97 20.43 -5.98
C ARG A 345 -22.58 20.55 -6.60
N PRO A 346 -21.53 20.79 -5.78
CA PRO A 346 -20.14 20.89 -6.26
C PRO A 346 -19.59 19.64 -6.97
N VAL A 347 -20.15 18.45 -6.69
CA VAL A 347 -19.82 17.20 -7.39
C VAL A 347 -20.37 17.22 -8.82
N GLU A 348 -21.56 17.75 -9.02
CA GLU A 348 -22.27 17.74 -10.30
C GLU A 348 -21.65 18.77 -11.26
N VAL A 349 -21.18 19.91 -10.74
CA VAL A 349 -20.39 20.89 -11.50
C VAL A 349 -19.05 20.31 -11.99
N ARG A 350 -18.40 19.47 -11.17
CA ARG A 350 -17.14 18.80 -11.54
C ARG A 350 -17.38 17.73 -12.61
N ASP A 351 -18.45 16.97 -12.51
CA ASP A 351 -18.79 15.94 -13.49
C ASP A 351 -19.15 16.59 -14.84
N ARG A 352 -19.91 17.70 -14.85
CA ARG A 352 -20.20 18.50 -16.04
C ARG A 352 -18.93 19.06 -16.70
N ALA A 353 -17.98 19.60 -15.91
CA ALA A 353 -16.70 20.08 -16.41
C ALA A 353 -15.80 18.96 -16.99
N SER A 354 -15.95 17.74 -16.49
CA SER A 354 -15.21 16.58 -17.00
C SER A 354 -15.74 16.12 -18.36
N PHE A 355 -17.05 16.27 -18.62
CA PHE A 355 -17.65 15.99 -19.92
C PHE A 355 -17.40 17.09 -20.97
N SER A 356 -17.39 18.38 -20.56
CA SER A 356 -17.18 19.50 -21.49
C SER A 356 -15.75 19.65 -22.02
N CYS A 357 -14.77 19.02 -21.36
CA CYS A 357 -13.34 19.14 -21.71
C CYS A 357 -12.84 18.05 -22.68
N SER A 358 -13.73 17.31 -23.34
CA SER A 358 -13.37 16.39 -24.43
C SER A 358 -13.65 17.04 -25.79
N PRO A 359 -12.65 17.52 -26.54
CA PRO A 359 -12.86 18.02 -27.89
C PRO A 359 -13.19 16.85 -28.82
N GLY A 360 -14.30 16.99 -29.56
CA GLY A 360 -14.69 16.06 -30.61
C GLY A 360 -13.71 16.07 -31.78
N SER A 361 -13.49 14.87 -32.32
CA SER A 361 -13.11 14.56 -33.70
C SER A 361 -11.93 15.32 -34.32
N ALA A 362 -10.72 14.78 -34.13
CA ALA A 362 -9.75 14.47 -35.20
C ALA A 362 -8.36 14.23 -34.59
N CYS A 363 -8.11 13.03 -34.05
CA CYS A 363 -6.78 12.43 -33.92
C CYS A 363 -6.91 11.05 -33.25
N GLY A 364 -6.62 9.98 -33.98
CA GLY A 364 -6.54 8.63 -33.44
C GLY A 364 -5.27 8.43 -32.60
N LEU A 365 -5.24 8.96 -31.38
CA LEU A 365 -4.21 8.69 -30.38
C LEU A 365 -4.82 8.44 -28.99
N PRO A 366 -4.21 7.56 -28.17
CA PRO A 366 -4.75 7.16 -26.88
C PRO A 366 -4.84 8.34 -25.90
N ILE A 367 -5.90 8.31 -25.10
CA ILE A 367 -6.28 9.27 -24.06
C ILE A 367 -5.19 9.30 -22.97
N PHE A 368 -4.07 9.99 -23.18
CA PHE A 368 -3.16 10.48 -22.15
C PHE A 368 -2.18 11.49 -22.77
N ARG A 369 -2.67 12.70 -23.01
CA ARG A 369 -1.82 13.88 -23.15
C ARG A 369 -2.57 15.08 -22.57
N THR A 370 -2.33 15.36 -21.30
CA THR A 370 -2.82 16.58 -20.66
C THR A 370 -1.93 17.73 -21.15
N CYS A 371 -2.52 18.69 -21.87
CA CYS A 371 -1.88 19.99 -22.14
C CYS A 371 -1.65 20.71 -20.81
N VAL A 372 -0.39 21.07 -20.54
CA VAL A 372 -0.02 21.99 -19.47
C VAL A 372 -0.14 23.40 -20.04
N SER A 373 -1.16 24.15 -19.62
CA SER A 373 -1.26 25.58 -19.91
C SER A 373 -0.54 26.35 -18.81
N THR A 374 0.67 26.84 -19.10
CA THR A 374 1.38 27.82 -18.27
C THR A 374 0.81 29.21 -18.54
N THR A 375 0.11 29.80 -17.56
CA THR A 375 -0.21 31.23 -17.57
C THR A 375 0.99 32.03 -17.08
N SER A 376 1.71 32.62 -18.04
CA SER A 376 2.68 33.69 -17.83
C SER A 376 1.92 35.01 -17.69
N THR A 377 1.89 35.60 -16.50
CA THR A 377 1.50 37.00 -16.29
C THR A 377 2.70 37.90 -16.60
N GLY A 378 2.65 38.58 -17.74
CA GLY A 378 3.50 39.72 -18.04
C GLY A 378 2.61 40.96 -18.18
N ASP A 379 2.84 41.95 -17.31
CA ASP A 379 2.26 43.29 -17.41
C ASP A 379 2.79 44.01 -18.66
N PRO A 380 1.95 44.78 -19.38
CA PRO A 380 2.42 45.69 -20.42
C PRO A 380 2.75 47.06 -19.82
N ALA A 381 3.98 47.50 -20.05
CA ALA A 381 4.31 48.92 -20.03
C ALA A 381 3.72 49.56 -21.30
N THR A 382 2.80 50.50 -21.16
CA THR A 382 2.99 51.93 -21.43
C THR A 382 1.80 52.70 -20.87
#